data_AF-A0A846P1B3-F1
#
_entry.id   AF-A0A846P1B3-F1
#
_cell.length_a   1.000
_cell.length_b   1.000
_cell.length_c   1.000
_cell.angle_alpha   90.00
_cell.angle_beta   90.00
_cell.angle_gamma   90.00
#
_symmetry.space_group_name_H-M   'P 1'
#
loop_
_entity.id
_entity.type
_entity.pdbx_description
1 polymer ?
#
loop_
_entity_poly.entity_id
_entity_poly.type
_entity_poly.pdbx_seq_one_letter_code
_entity_poly.pdbx_strand_id
1 'polypeptide(L)'
;MLKSDSICLKKLYDFAWNDDRTGEALLQNSPTGRQYGKLARSVAEPVSLYQGIYMWGRYDEQRRWINLYIGRSGKGKSHLQGRIVQELIDDRNIFWEPIFTKRQLQEHCRRNYPGREDYVKNWDRALNRSRATHIVWVETGTALPKDIADIESELIEILNPRGNTQLPKPPKEAHDLTIEVIECFRKEINRRRFEKSS
;
A
#
# COMPACT_ATOMS: atom_id res chain seq x y z
N MET A 1 23.89 4.55 -0.81
CA MET A 1 22.62 4.47 -1.58
C MET A 1 21.73 3.46 -0.89
N LEU A 2 20.52 3.89 -0.50
CA LEU A 2 19.55 3.04 0.19
C LEU A 2 19.13 1.86 -0.70
N LYS A 3 18.72 0.75 -0.09
CA LYS A 3 18.17 -0.39 -0.80
C LYS A 3 16.70 -0.10 -1.13
N SER A 4 16.32 -0.28 -2.38
CA SER A 4 14.93 -0.09 -2.84
C SER A 4 14.55 -1.12 -3.89
N ASP A 5 13.26 -1.43 -3.95
CA ASP A 5 12.65 -2.24 -5.01
C ASP A 5 11.15 -1.90 -5.06
N SER A 6 10.40 -2.64 -5.87
CA SER A 6 8.96 -2.53 -5.98
C SER A 6 8.32 -3.90 -6.16
N ILE A 7 7.12 -4.07 -5.63
CA ILE A 7 6.27 -5.23 -5.90
C ILE A 7 5.11 -4.84 -6.81
N CYS A 8 4.69 -5.78 -7.67
CA CYS A 8 3.51 -5.64 -8.53
C CYS A 8 2.29 -6.28 -7.87
N LEU A 9 1.17 -5.58 -7.86
CA LEU A 9 -0.07 -6.02 -7.21
C LEU A 9 -1.01 -6.80 -8.15
N LYS A 10 -0.61 -7.04 -9.40
CA LYS A 10 -1.43 -7.71 -10.43
C LYS A 10 -2.02 -9.04 -9.94
N LYS A 11 -1.21 -9.89 -9.29
CA LYS A 11 -1.68 -11.18 -8.75
C LYS A 11 -2.86 -11.06 -7.79
N LEU A 12 -2.95 -9.97 -7.03
CA LEU A 12 -4.05 -9.75 -6.08
C LEU A 12 -5.34 -9.33 -6.80
N TYR A 13 -5.23 -8.52 -7.85
CA TYR A 13 -6.38 -8.22 -8.72
C TYR A 13 -6.81 -9.45 -9.52
N ASP A 14 -5.87 -10.23 -10.05
CA ASP A 14 -6.16 -11.45 -10.78
C ASP A 14 -6.91 -12.44 -9.88
N PHE A 15 -6.52 -12.58 -8.62
CA PHE A 15 -7.23 -13.40 -7.64
C PHE A 15 -8.68 -12.89 -7.42
N ALA A 16 -8.85 -11.59 -7.19
CA ALA A 16 -10.19 -11.01 -7.01
C ALA A 16 -11.07 -11.23 -8.25
N TRP A 17 -10.52 -11.08 -9.45
CA TRP A 17 -11.28 -11.14 -10.71
C TRP A 17 -11.57 -12.57 -11.18
N ASN A 18 -10.59 -13.46 -11.08
CA ASN A 18 -10.65 -14.81 -11.64
C ASN A 18 -11.06 -15.86 -10.62
N ASP A 19 -10.59 -15.73 -9.36
CA ASP A 19 -10.72 -16.79 -8.35
C ASP A 19 -11.81 -16.50 -7.31
N ASP A 20 -12.07 -15.23 -6.97
CA ASP A 20 -13.03 -14.82 -5.94
C ASP A 20 -13.93 -13.64 -6.37
N ARG A 21 -14.60 -13.78 -7.53
CA ARG A 21 -15.47 -12.73 -8.04
C ARG A 21 -16.70 -12.46 -7.16
N THR A 22 -17.05 -13.39 -6.27
CA THR A 22 -18.15 -13.26 -5.29
C THR A 22 -17.73 -12.50 -4.03
N GLY A 23 -16.44 -12.27 -3.79
CA GLY A 23 -15.94 -11.51 -2.65
C GLY A 23 -16.01 -12.27 -1.32
N GLU A 24 -15.90 -13.60 -1.33
CA GLU A 24 -15.82 -14.41 -0.12
C GLU A 24 -14.53 -14.15 0.67
N ALA A 25 -13.44 -13.79 -0.02
CA ALA A 25 -12.17 -13.45 0.60
C ALA A 25 -12.20 -12.10 1.34
N LEU A 26 -13.25 -11.29 1.15
CA LEU A 26 -13.49 -10.08 1.93
C LEU A 26 -13.75 -10.38 3.42
N LEU A 27 -14.14 -11.62 3.76
CA LEU A 27 -14.14 -12.12 5.14
C LEU A 27 -12.78 -12.77 5.43
N GLN A 28 -11.95 -12.16 6.27
CA GLN A 28 -10.56 -12.59 6.46
C GLN A 28 -10.42 -14.06 6.91
N ASN A 29 -11.34 -14.53 7.75
CA ASN A 29 -11.28 -15.87 8.33
C ASN A 29 -12.00 -16.93 7.48
N SER A 30 -12.55 -16.59 6.30
CA SER A 30 -13.08 -17.59 5.37
C SER A 30 -11.95 -18.43 4.75
N PRO A 31 -12.22 -19.63 4.23
CA PRO A 31 -11.22 -20.41 3.49
C PRO A 31 -10.53 -19.60 2.37
N THR A 32 -11.33 -18.92 1.56
CA THR A 32 -10.88 -18.03 0.46
C THR A 32 -10.11 -16.82 1.00
N GLY A 33 -10.56 -16.25 2.14
CA GLY A 33 -9.89 -15.15 2.82
C GLY A 33 -8.49 -15.51 3.36
N ARG A 34 -8.31 -16.76 3.80
CA ARG A 34 -7.00 -17.31 4.18
C ARG A 34 -6.09 -17.55 2.97
N GLN A 35 -6.64 -18.00 1.84
CA GLN A 35 -5.88 -18.14 0.59
C GLN A 35 -5.38 -16.79 0.10
N TYR A 36 -6.25 -15.77 0.06
CA TYR A 36 -5.84 -14.40 -0.22
C TYR A 36 -4.71 -13.93 0.73
N GLY A 37 -4.84 -14.19 2.03
CA GLY A 37 -3.79 -13.84 3.00
C GLY A 37 -2.45 -14.52 2.74
N LYS A 38 -2.44 -15.76 2.22
CA LYS A 38 -1.20 -16.44 1.78
C LYS A 38 -0.63 -15.78 0.51
N LEU A 39 -1.49 -15.43 -0.44
CA LEU A 39 -1.08 -14.75 -1.67
C LEU A 39 -0.49 -13.37 -1.39
N ALA A 40 -1.11 -12.57 -0.50
CA ALA A 40 -0.59 -11.28 -0.07
C ALA A 40 0.81 -11.38 0.55
N ARG A 41 1.06 -12.42 1.37
CA ARG A 41 2.40 -12.70 1.92
C ARG A 41 3.41 -13.06 0.83
N SER A 42 3.02 -13.89 -0.13
CA SER A 42 3.90 -14.26 -1.27
C SER A 42 4.22 -13.04 -2.16
N VAL A 43 3.25 -12.17 -2.42
CA VAL A 43 3.47 -10.93 -3.19
C VAL A 43 4.44 -9.99 -2.46
N ALA A 44 4.39 -9.94 -1.13
CA ALA A 44 5.27 -9.12 -0.31
C ALA A 44 6.60 -9.80 0.06
N GLU A 45 6.83 -11.07 -0.30
CA GLU A 45 8.05 -11.82 0.05
C GLU A 45 9.35 -11.09 -0.33
N PRO A 46 9.46 -10.42 -1.51
CA PRO A 46 10.69 -9.70 -1.88
C PRO A 46 10.95 -8.42 -1.08
N VAL A 47 9.98 -7.95 -0.28
CA VAL A 47 10.10 -6.70 0.49
C VAL A 47 11.07 -6.90 1.65
N SER A 48 11.85 -5.85 1.95
CA SER A 48 12.84 -5.90 3.03
C SER A 48 12.24 -6.22 4.41
N LEU A 49 13.03 -6.94 5.22
CA LEU A 49 12.78 -7.23 6.64
C LEU A 49 13.30 -6.12 7.58
N TYR A 50 13.73 -4.99 7.03
CA TYR A 50 14.19 -3.82 7.77
C TYR A 50 13.17 -2.69 7.78
N GLN A 51 13.52 -1.60 8.45
CA GLN A 51 12.66 -0.42 8.54
C GLN A 51 12.74 0.41 7.27
N GLY A 52 11.71 1.20 6.99
CA GLY A 52 11.72 2.06 5.81
C GLY A 52 10.41 2.78 5.52
N ILE A 53 10.38 3.37 4.33
CA ILE A 53 9.25 4.06 3.73
C ILE A 53 8.77 3.26 2.52
N TYR A 54 7.47 3.29 2.24
CA TYR A 54 6.90 2.73 1.02
C TYR A 54 5.83 3.64 0.45
N MET A 55 5.63 3.51 -0.86
CA MET A 55 4.68 4.28 -1.63
C MET A 55 3.86 3.38 -2.53
N TRP A 56 2.55 3.48 -2.40
CA TRP A 56 1.58 2.90 -3.30
C TRP A 56 1.38 3.84 -4.48
N GLY A 57 1.30 3.27 -5.68
CA GLY A 57 0.98 4.06 -6.86
C GLY A 57 0.63 3.24 -8.07
N ARG A 58 0.43 3.95 -9.18
CA ARG A 58 0.12 3.35 -10.48
C ARG A 58 0.62 4.21 -11.61
N TYR A 59 0.72 3.62 -12.79
CA TYR A 59 0.88 4.37 -14.01
C TYR A 59 -0.48 4.75 -14.58
N ASP A 60 -0.60 5.96 -15.11
CA ASP A 60 -1.72 6.34 -15.95
C ASP A 60 -1.57 5.78 -17.38
N GLU A 61 -2.54 6.06 -18.24
CA GLU A 61 -2.55 5.62 -19.65
C GLU A 61 -1.33 6.14 -20.44
N GLN A 62 -0.74 7.25 -19.99
CA GLN A 62 0.43 7.90 -20.59
C GLN A 62 1.74 7.44 -19.92
N ARG A 63 1.68 6.41 -19.07
CA ARG A 63 2.80 5.86 -18.29
C ARG A 63 3.47 6.86 -17.35
N ARG A 64 2.71 7.86 -16.88
CA ARG A 64 3.13 8.75 -15.80
C ARG A 64 2.73 8.14 -14.47
N TRP A 65 3.62 8.23 -13.49
CA TRP A 65 3.37 7.71 -12.16
C TRP A 65 2.41 8.62 -11.38
N ILE A 66 1.46 8.01 -10.69
CA ILE A 66 0.51 8.67 -9.77
C ILE A 66 0.79 8.14 -8.36
N ASN A 67 1.11 9.06 -7.45
CA ASN A 67 1.26 8.78 -6.02
C ASN A 67 -0.12 8.60 -5.39
N LEU A 68 -0.35 7.44 -4.77
CA LEU A 68 -1.63 7.14 -4.12
C LEU A 68 -1.52 7.18 -2.61
N TYR A 69 -0.45 6.63 -2.03
CA TYR A 69 -0.28 6.63 -0.58
C TYR A 69 1.17 6.46 -0.20
N ILE A 70 1.59 7.14 0.85
CA ILE A 70 2.91 6.98 1.47
C ILE A 70 2.69 6.49 2.89
N GLY A 71 3.44 5.48 3.27
CA GLY A 71 3.47 4.94 4.62
C GLY A 71 4.87 4.57 5.05
N ARG A 72 5.04 4.32 6.33
CA ARG A 72 6.29 3.86 6.94
C ARG A 72 6.11 2.62 7.77
N SER A 73 7.17 1.85 7.90
CA SER A 73 7.25 0.79 8.91
C SER A 73 7.89 1.32 10.20
N GLY A 74 7.77 0.59 11.31
CA GLY A 74 8.54 0.87 12.54
C GLY A 74 7.77 1.41 13.74
N LYS A 75 6.52 1.85 13.58
CA LYS A 75 5.64 2.08 14.75
C LYS A 75 5.22 0.72 15.33
N GLY A 76 5.89 0.28 16.40
CA GLY A 76 5.54 -0.96 17.11
C GLY A 76 6.21 -2.25 16.59
N LYS A 77 7.41 -2.16 16.00
CA LYS A 77 8.29 -3.29 15.61
C LYS A 77 7.94 -4.04 14.31
N SER A 78 6.99 -3.59 13.49
CA SER A 78 6.82 -4.17 12.15
C SER A 78 7.86 -3.61 11.18
N HIS A 79 8.61 -4.50 10.52
CA HIS A 79 9.46 -4.16 9.37
C HIS A 79 8.62 -3.92 8.11
N LEU A 80 9.24 -3.41 7.03
CA LEU A 80 8.57 -3.07 5.77
C LEU A 80 7.67 -4.19 5.26
N GLN A 81 8.19 -5.41 5.13
CA GLN A 81 7.41 -6.56 4.67
C GLN A 81 6.18 -6.81 5.55
N GLY A 82 6.35 -6.84 6.89
CA GLY A 82 5.25 -7.09 7.81
C GLY A 82 4.19 -6.00 7.74
N ARG A 83 4.60 -4.74 7.62
CA ARG A 83 3.68 -3.60 7.48
C ARG A 83 2.90 -3.65 6.15
N ILE A 84 3.58 -3.91 5.04
CA ILE A 84 2.94 -4.04 3.72
C ILE A 84 1.96 -5.23 3.70
N VAL A 85 2.34 -6.38 4.27
CA VAL A 85 1.43 -7.53 4.38
C VAL A 85 0.18 -7.19 5.18
N GLN A 86 0.34 -6.51 6.32
CA GLN A 86 -0.78 -6.06 7.16
C GLN A 86 -1.73 -5.19 6.33
N GLU A 87 -1.22 -4.20 5.60
CA GLU A 87 -2.06 -3.32 4.77
C GLU A 87 -2.73 -4.07 3.62
N LEU A 88 -2.02 -4.95 2.91
CA LEU A 88 -2.62 -5.78 1.86
C LEU A 88 -3.76 -6.67 2.38
N ILE A 89 -3.70 -7.10 3.64
CA ILE A 89 -4.71 -7.94 4.30
C ILE A 89 -5.88 -7.11 4.83
N ASP A 90 -5.60 -5.99 5.49
CA ASP A 90 -6.59 -5.14 6.16
C ASP A 90 -7.40 -4.32 5.13
N ASP A 91 -6.73 -3.84 4.09
CA ASP A 91 -7.29 -3.01 3.02
C ASP A 91 -7.65 -3.83 1.78
N ARG A 92 -7.82 -5.16 1.92
CA ARG A 92 -8.08 -6.07 0.78
C ARG A 92 -9.24 -5.63 -0.11
N ASN A 93 -10.22 -4.92 0.44
CA ASN A 93 -11.40 -4.46 -0.28
C ASN A 93 -11.06 -3.61 -1.52
N ILE A 94 -9.88 -2.96 -1.55
CA ILE A 94 -9.43 -2.19 -2.71
C ILE A 94 -9.27 -3.03 -3.98
N PHE A 95 -8.96 -4.33 -3.85
CA PHE A 95 -8.76 -5.23 -5.00
C PHE A 95 -10.08 -5.69 -5.63
N TRP A 96 -11.19 -5.54 -4.90
CA TRP A 96 -12.54 -5.82 -5.36
C TRP A 96 -13.31 -4.58 -5.85
N GLU A 97 -12.73 -3.37 -5.75
CA GLU A 97 -13.33 -2.14 -6.31
C GLU A 97 -13.67 -2.23 -7.81
N PRO A 98 -12.89 -2.91 -8.67
CA PRO A 98 -13.26 -3.10 -10.07
C PRO A 98 -14.50 -4.00 -10.29
N ILE A 99 -14.89 -4.79 -9.29
CA ILE A 99 -15.97 -5.79 -9.37
C ILE A 99 -17.24 -5.29 -8.69
N PHE A 100 -17.07 -4.61 -7.55
CA PHE A 100 -18.17 -4.14 -6.72
C PHE A 100 -18.19 -2.62 -6.62
N THR A 101 -19.39 -2.06 -6.68
CA THR A 101 -19.61 -0.67 -6.31
C THR A 101 -19.22 -0.42 -4.85
N LYS A 102 -18.89 0.84 -4.53
CA LYS A 102 -18.63 1.26 -3.14
C LYS A 102 -19.74 0.82 -2.17
N ARG A 103 -21.02 0.93 -2.58
CA ARG A 103 -22.17 0.49 -1.77
C ARG A 103 -22.12 -1.01 -1.49
N GLN A 104 -21.86 -1.83 -2.51
CA GLN A 104 -21.73 -3.28 -2.35
C GLN A 104 -20.57 -3.65 -1.43
N LEU A 105 -19.41 -2.99 -1.55
CA LEU A 105 -18.29 -3.21 -0.62
C LEU A 105 -18.65 -2.87 0.83
N GLN A 106 -19.42 -1.80 1.05
CA GLN A 106 -19.92 -1.45 2.38
C GLN A 106 -20.92 -2.49 2.92
N GLU A 107 -21.80 -3.02 2.06
CA GLU A 107 -22.72 -4.11 2.42
C GLU A 107 -21.95 -5.39 2.79
N HIS A 108 -20.93 -5.76 2.01
CA HIS A 108 -20.02 -6.86 2.34
C HIS A 108 -19.36 -6.65 3.70
N CYS A 109 -18.86 -5.43 3.98
CA CYS A 109 -18.26 -5.10 5.27
C CYS A 109 -19.26 -5.30 6.43
N ARG A 110 -20.48 -4.76 6.31
CA ARG A 110 -21.50 -4.86 7.37
C ARG A 110 -21.93 -6.31 7.61
N ARG A 111 -22.04 -7.11 6.55
CA ARG A 111 -22.35 -8.53 6.67
C ARG A 111 -21.23 -9.31 7.36
N ASN A 112 -19.97 -9.02 7.02
CA ASN A 112 -18.81 -9.73 7.56
C ASN A 112 -18.47 -9.29 8.99
N TYR A 113 -18.79 -8.04 9.35
CA TYR A 113 -18.47 -7.42 10.63
C TYR A 113 -19.69 -6.65 11.18
N PRO A 114 -20.75 -7.36 11.62
CA PRO A 114 -21.98 -6.72 12.08
C PRO A 114 -21.72 -5.83 13.31
N GLY A 115 -22.29 -4.62 13.29
CA GLY A 115 -22.13 -3.61 14.35
C GLY A 115 -20.80 -2.85 14.34
N ARG A 116 -19.92 -3.10 13.35
CA ARG A 116 -18.59 -2.47 13.24
C ARG A 116 -18.56 -1.38 12.18
N GLU A 117 -19.28 -0.29 12.41
CA GLU A 117 -19.27 0.88 11.50
C GLU A 117 -17.88 1.54 11.41
N ASP A 118 -17.01 1.34 12.40
CA ASP A 118 -15.60 1.71 12.32
C ASP A 118 -14.88 0.99 11.16
N TYR A 119 -15.22 -0.27 10.90
CA TYR A 119 -14.64 -1.03 9.78
C TYR A 119 -15.14 -0.52 8.44
N VAL A 120 -16.42 -0.16 8.33
CA VAL A 120 -16.98 0.45 7.11
C VAL A 120 -16.26 1.75 6.77
N LYS A 121 -16.00 2.61 7.77
CA LYS A 121 -15.23 3.85 7.61
C LYS A 121 -13.77 3.61 7.24
N ASN A 122 -13.16 2.54 7.75
CA ASN A 122 -11.78 2.17 7.40
C ASN A 122 -11.71 1.66 5.96
N TRP A 123 -12.63 0.79 5.56
CA TRP A 123 -12.74 0.30 4.18
C TRP A 123 -12.97 1.44 3.19
N ASP A 124 -13.80 2.42 3.55
CA ASP A 124 -14.03 3.57 2.70
C ASP A 124 -12.76 4.42 2.50
N ARG A 125 -12.02 4.67 3.59
CA ARG A 125 -10.72 5.36 3.51
C ARG A 125 -9.70 4.57 2.70
N ALA A 126 -9.73 3.24 2.79
CA ALA A 126 -8.87 2.36 2.00
C ALA A 126 -9.10 2.52 0.49
N LEU A 127 -10.32 2.80 0.05
CA LEU A 127 -10.62 3.00 -1.38
C LEU A 127 -9.87 4.18 -2.01
N ASN A 128 -9.36 5.15 -1.23
CA ASN A 128 -8.48 6.20 -1.75
C ASN A 128 -7.13 5.65 -2.26
N ARG A 129 -6.79 4.41 -1.89
CA ARG A 129 -5.61 3.65 -2.34
C ARG A 129 -5.95 2.64 -3.44
N SER A 130 -7.22 2.56 -3.86
CA SER A 130 -7.65 1.66 -4.93
C SER A 130 -6.93 1.96 -6.24
N ARG A 131 -6.88 0.94 -7.11
CA ARG A 131 -6.21 0.97 -8.41
C ARG A 131 -4.69 1.13 -8.34
N ALA A 132 -4.10 1.12 -7.14
CA ALA A 132 -2.67 0.93 -7.01
C ALA A 132 -2.26 -0.36 -7.73
N THR A 133 -1.21 -0.29 -8.54
CA THR A 133 -0.67 -1.44 -9.28
C THR A 133 0.68 -1.86 -8.74
N HIS A 134 1.35 -0.98 -8.00
CA HIS A 134 2.67 -1.20 -7.47
C HIS A 134 2.80 -0.62 -6.06
N ILE A 135 3.68 -1.23 -5.27
CA ILE A 135 4.22 -0.64 -4.04
C ILE A 135 5.73 -0.56 -4.22
N VAL A 136 6.27 0.65 -4.18
CA VAL A 136 7.71 0.91 -4.16
C VAL A 136 8.15 1.08 -2.72
N TRP A 137 9.28 0.53 -2.32
CA TRP A 137 9.77 0.62 -0.95
C TRP A 137 11.25 0.97 -0.90
N VAL A 138 11.65 1.65 0.18
CA VAL A 138 13.02 2.08 0.44
C VAL A 138 13.37 1.73 1.88
N GLU A 139 14.43 0.97 2.06
CA GLU A 139 14.99 0.60 3.35
C GLU A 139 15.80 1.75 3.95
N THR A 140 15.52 2.11 5.20
CA THR A 140 16.24 3.16 5.95
C THR A 140 17.16 2.60 7.04
N GLY A 141 17.27 1.27 7.14
CA GLY A 141 18.21 0.57 8.01
C GLY A 141 17.56 -0.32 9.07
N THR A 142 18.39 -0.84 9.98
CA THR A 142 17.98 -1.79 11.02
C THR A 142 17.20 -1.15 12.16
N ALA A 143 17.50 0.11 12.46
CA ALA A 143 16.78 0.94 13.41
C ALA A 143 15.95 1.99 12.69
N LEU A 144 14.79 2.30 13.26
CA LEU A 144 13.95 3.38 12.74
C LEU A 144 14.65 4.72 13.02
N PRO A 145 14.90 5.57 12.01
CA PRO A 145 15.36 6.92 12.25
C PRO A 145 14.41 7.63 13.21
N LYS A 146 14.95 8.40 14.17
CA LYS A 146 14.13 9.15 15.14
C LYS A 146 13.13 10.06 14.42
N ASP A 147 13.55 10.58 13.27
CA ASP A 147 12.82 11.58 12.49
C ASP A 147 12.04 10.95 11.32
N ILE A 148 11.82 9.63 11.32
CA ILE A 148 11.09 8.94 10.23
C ILE A 148 9.66 9.49 10.05
N ALA A 149 9.05 10.00 11.10
CA ALA A 149 7.72 10.61 11.05
C ALA A 149 7.77 11.96 10.32
N ASP A 150 8.84 12.72 10.53
CA ASP A 150 9.07 13.99 9.87
C ASP A 150 9.39 13.77 8.39
N ILE A 151 10.23 12.77 8.09
CA ILE A 151 10.50 12.32 6.72
C ILE A 151 9.22 11.88 6.00
N GLU A 152 8.37 11.06 6.64
CA GLU A 152 7.07 10.68 6.08
C GLU A 152 6.20 11.92 5.80
N SER A 153 6.19 12.89 6.73
CA SER A 153 5.42 14.12 6.60
C SER A 153 5.90 15.00 5.45
N GLU A 154 7.22 15.18 5.30
CA GLU A 154 7.81 15.88 4.15
C GLU A 154 7.50 15.20 2.83
N LEU A 155 7.60 13.87 2.77
CA LEU A 155 7.30 13.11 1.57
C LEU A 155 5.83 13.25 1.17
N ILE A 156 4.90 13.26 2.13
CA ILE A 156 3.48 13.50 1.89
C ILE A 156 3.27 14.91 1.32
N GLU A 157 3.90 15.93 1.90
CA GLU A 157 3.80 17.31 1.41
C GLU A 157 4.33 17.45 -0.03
N ILE A 158 5.53 16.92 -0.29
CA ILE A 158 6.23 17.08 -1.57
C ILE A 158 5.57 16.25 -2.68
N LEU A 159 5.21 14.99 -2.38
CA LEU A 159 4.72 14.04 -3.38
C LEU A 159 3.19 14.04 -3.50
N ASN A 160 2.50 14.71 -2.58
CA ASN A 160 1.05 14.93 -2.57
C ASN A 160 0.20 13.66 -2.91
N PRO A 161 0.39 12.54 -2.18
CA PRO A 161 -0.39 11.32 -2.40
C PRO A 161 -1.85 11.51 -1.99
N ARG A 162 -2.79 11.13 -2.86
CA ARG A 162 -4.24 11.36 -2.65
C ARG A 162 -4.85 10.59 -1.47
N GLY A 163 -4.25 9.48 -1.07
CA GLY A 163 -4.75 8.56 -0.05
C GLY A 163 -4.29 8.88 1.37
N ASN A 164 -3.34 9.79 1.56
CA ASN A 164 -2.96 10.27 2.88
C ASN A 164 -3.98 11.30 3.38
N THR A 165 -4.90 10.87 4.24
CA THR A 165 -5.93 11.76 4.82
C THR A 165 -5.40 12.64 5.96
N GLN A 166 -4.29 12.24 6.57
CA GLN A 166 -3.59 13.05 7.57
C GLN A 166 -2.45 13.77 6.88
N LEU A 167 -2.47 15.10 6.96
CA LEU A 167 -1.42 15.98 6.44
C LEU A 167 -0.68 16.57 7.65
N PRO A 168 0.24 15.81 8.26
CA PRO A 168 1.08 16.32 9.33
C PRO A 168 1.89 17.51 8.81
N LYS A 169 2.07 18.53 9.66
CA LYS A 169 2.86 19.70 9.31
C LYS A 169 4.32 19.25 9.11
N PRO A 170 4.93 19.47 7.94
CA PRO A 170 6.32 19.13 7.73
C PRO A 170 7.22 19.98 8.66
N PRO A 171 8.40 19.46 9.03
CA PRO A 171 9.43 20.24 9.72
C PRO A 171 9.84 21.46 8.89
N LYS A 172 10.48 22.44 9.54
CA LYS A 172 10.92 23.68 8.87
C LYS A 172 12.10 23.47 7.94
N GLU A 173 12.94 22.49 8.25
CA GLU A 173 14.15 22.15 7.50
C GLU A 173 13.96 20.77 6.89
N ALA A 174 14.30 20.62 5.61
CA ALA A 174 14.20 19.36 4.89
C ALA A 174 15.27 18.39 5.37
N HIS A 175 14.93 17.12 5.53
CA HIS A 175 15.88 16.08 5.89
C HIS A 175 16.61 15.54 4.65
N ASP A 176 17.94 15.38 4.72
CA ASP A 176 18.74 14.78 3.65
C ASP A 176 18.21 13.38 3.26
N LEU A 177 17.73 12.63 4.25
CA LEU A 177 17.13 11.32 4.03
C LEU A 177 15.85 11.37 3.18
N THR A 178 15.08 12.46 3.22
CA THR A 178 13.93 12.68 2.33
C THR A 178 14.37 12.72 0.87
N ILE A 179 15.48 13.41 0.58
CA ILE A 179 16.04 13.51 -0.77
C ILE A 179 16.47 12.12 -1.26
N GLU A 180 17.20 11.36 -0.44
CA GLU A 180 17.64 10.01 -0.79
C GLU A 180 16.46 9.06 -1.07
N VAL A 181 15.39 9.15 -0.26
CA VAL A 181 14.16 8.36 -0.47
C VAL A 181 13.47 8.74 -1.77
N ILE A 182 13.37 10.04 -2.09
CA ILE A 182 12.79 10.51 -3.37
C ILE A 182 13.60 9.99 -4.56
N GLU A 183 14.92 10.02 -4.48
CA GLU A 183 15.78 9.50 -5.54
C GLU A 183 15.58 8.00 -5.76
N CYS A 184 15.49 7.22 -4.67
CA CYS A 184 15.21 5.79 -4.74
C CYS A 184 13.83 5.52 -5.35
N PHE A 185 12.79 6.23 -4.93
CA PHE A 185 11.47 6.12 -5.54
C PHE A 185 11.49 6.42 -7.03
N ARG A 186 12.12 7.54 -7.44
CA ARG A 186 12.22 7.92 -8.86
C ARG A 186 12.92 6.85 -9.68
N LYS A 187 14.01 6.27 -9.17
CA LYS A 187 14.76 5.20 -9.83
C LYS A 187 13.89 3.97 -10.06
N GLU A 188 13.21 3.48 -9.02
CA GLU A 188 12.39 2.27 -9.11
C GLU A 188 11.15 2.47 -9.97
N ILE A 189 10.49 3.63 -9.87
CA ILE A 189 9.39 4.00 -10.77
C ILE A 189 9.88 3.98 -12.23
N ASN A 190 11.00 4.63 -12.53
CA ASN A 190 11.49 4.67 -13.90
C ASN A 190 11.88 3.29 -14.43
N ARG A 191 12.47 2.44 -13.58
CA ARG A 191 12.81 1.05 -13.92
C ARG A 191 11.56 0.25 -14.33
N ARG A 192 10.47 0.35 -13.57
CA ARG A 192 9.23 -0.41 -13.81
C ARG A 192 8.33 0.17 -14.89
N ARG A 193 8.55 1.42 -15.32
CA ARG A 193 7.68 2.13 -16.30
C ARG A 193 7.46 1.36 -17.62
N PHE A 194 8.45 0.58 -18.05
CA PHE A 194 8.42 -0.14 -19.32
C PHE A 194 8.35 -1.67 -19.16
N GLU A 195 8.34 -2.17 -17.93
CA GLU A 195 8.11 -3.58 -17.70
C GLU A 195 6.65 -3.87 -18.05
N LYS A 196 6.42 -4.74 -19.04
CA LYS A 196 5.07 -5.16 -19.41
C LYS A 196 4.45 -5.82 -18.19
N SER A 197 3.28 -5.33 -17.76
CA SER A 197 2.43 -6.00 -16.78
C SER A 197 2.08 -7.40 -17.30
N SER A 198 2.91 -8.38 -16.97
CA SER A 198 2.79 -9.78 -17.39
C SER A 198 1.73 -10.45 -16.54
#